data_AF-A0A3S2CY43-F1
#
_entry.id   AF-A0A3S2CY43-F1
#
_cell.length_a   1.000
_cell.length_b   1.000
_cell.length_c   1.000
_cell.angle_alpha   90.00
_cell.angle_beta   90.00
_cell.angle_gamma   90.00
#
_symmetry.space_group_name_H-M   'P 1'
#
loop_
_entity.id
_entity.type
_entity.pdbx_description
1 polymer ?
#
loop_
_entity_poly.entity_id
_entity_poly.type
_entity_poly.pdbx_seq_one_letter_code
_entity_poly.pdbx_strand_id
1 'polypeptide(L)'
;GFEEAFLRFEPKRLLFQPDDFWHDLTADQRIVRNPQKIRSVRDNAAFVARVSKEYGGFGKFLAEWPDDDQVGLMAWLGKHGSRLGGNTGQYFLRWLGWDAFVISGDMAAALRDAGLDIAESPTSKKDLDKIQRQINQWAAETHLPRRHISRILAMSIGENHSPQALREYMGDD
;
A
#
# COMPACT_ATOMS: atom_id res chain seq x y z
N GLY A 1 5.25 7.62 20.63
CA GLY A 1 5.66 8.82 19.87
C GLY A 1 4.64 9.18 18.81
N PHE A 2 4.73 8.56 17.63
CA PHE A 2 3.91 8.91 16.46
C PHE A 2 2.39 8.82 16.70
N GLU A 3 1.91 7.69 17.21
CA GLU A 3 0.48 7.49 17.47
C GLU A 3 -0.09 8.51 18.47
N GLU A 4 0.66 8.83 19.51
CA GLU A 4 0.26 9.80 20.53
C GLU A 4 0.17 11.23 19.97
N ALA A 5 1.17 11.64 19.18
CA ALA A 5 1.20 12.95 18.52
C ALA A 5 -0.01 13.16 17.59
N PHE A 6 -0.49 12.08 16.95
CA PHE A 6 -1.68 12.09 16.09
C PHE A 6 -2.95 11.58 16.79
N LEU A 7 -3.06 11.74 18.11
CA LEU A 7 -4.28 11.47 18.87
C LEU A 7 -4.84 10.05 18.68
N ARG A 8 -3.95 9.06 18.55
CA ARG A 8 -4.26 7.65 18.25
C ARG A 8 -4.96 7.42 16.92
N PHE A 9 -4.72 8.30 15.95
CA PHE A 9 -5.31 8.26 14.60
C PHE A 9 -6.84 8.22 14.58
N GLU A 10 -7.51 8.73 15.62
CA GLU A 10 -8.96 8.81 15.63
C GLU A 10 -9.39 9.95 14.68
N PRO A 11 -10.06 9.66 13.55
CA PRO A 11 -10.26 10.65 12.51
C PRO A 11 -11.08 11.85 12.97
N LYS A 12 -12.10 11.66 13.82
CA LYS A 12 -12.91 12.78 14.31
C LYS A 12 -12.05 13.73 15.13
N ARG A 13 -11.30 13.22 16.12
CA ARG A 13 -10.42 14.01 16.98
C ARG A 13 -9.40 14.81 16.17
N LEU A 14 -8.81 14.21 15.15
CA LEU A 14 -7.87 14.90 14.25
C LEU A 14 -8.56 16.01 13.44
N LEU A 15 -9.76 15.76 12.91
CA LEU A 15 -10.49 16.74 12.12
C LEU A 15 -11.04 17.93 12.92
N PHE A 16 -11.18 17.78 14.24
CA PHE A 16 -11.54 18.87 15.14
C PHE A 16 -10.36 19.76 15.55
N GLN A 17 -9.11 19.40 15.20
CA GLN A 17 -7.94 20.19 15.60
C GLN A 17 -7.82 21.48 14.79
N PRO A 18 -7.46 22.62 15.43
CA PRO A 18 -7.19 23.88 14.73
C PRO A 18 -5.90 23.80 13.91
N ASP A 19 -5.67 24.80 13.06
CA ASP A 19 -4.44 24.86 12.24
C ASP A 19 -3.16 24.90 13.08
N ASP A 20 -3.19 25.56 14.24
CA ASP A 20 -2.05 25.63 15.18
C ASP A 20 -1.59 24.25 15.65
N PHE A 21 -2.51 23.31 15.89
CA PHE A 21 -2.14 21.92 16.24
C PHE A 21 -1.27 21.29 15.16
N TRP A 22 -1.63 21.48 13.88
CA TRP A 22 -0.88 20.93 12.76
C TRP A 22 0.46 21.64 12.54
N HIS A 23 0.51 22.94 12.83
CA HIS A 23 1.74 23.71 12.84
C HIS A 23 2.70 23.23 13.93
N ASP A 24 2.21 23.04 15.15
CA ASP A 24 3.03 22.63 16.31
C ASP A 24 3.64 21.24 16.13
N LEU A 25 2.98 20.34 15.41
CA LEU A 25 3.53 19.04 15.02
C LEU A 25 4.82 19.16 14.19
N THR A 26 5.06 20.28 13.50
CA THR A 26 6.32 20.49 12.77
C THR A 26 7.53 20.68 13.70
N ALA A 27 7.30 21.07 14.96
CA ALA A 27 8.32 21.19 15.99
C ALA A 27 8.39 19.97 16.93
N ASP A 28 7.40 19.07 16.89
CA ASP A 28 7.29 17.92 17.78
C ASP A 28 8.41 16.88 17.54
N GLN A 29 9.21 16.62 18.58
CA GLN A 29 10.34 15.68 18.52
C GLN A 29 9.92 14.20 18.56
N ARG A 30 8.65 13.90 18.85
CA ARG A 30 8.10 12.53 18.86
C ARG A 30 7.91 11.96 17.46
N ILE A 31 7.96 12.81 16.43
CA ILE A 31 7.67 12.45 15.03
C ILE A 31 8.77 12.92 14.08
N VAL A 32 8.77 12.36 12.88
CA VAL A 32 9.56 12.90 11.78
C VAL A 32 8.94 14.24 11.36
N ARG A 33 9.65 15.34 11.62
CA ARG A 33 9.27 16.73 11.36
C ARG A 33 9.29 17.06 9.86
N ASN A 34 8.45 16.38 9.09
CA ASN A 34 8.27 16.59 7.66
C ASN A 34 6.86 17.16 7.41
N PRO A 35 6.73 18.44 7.02
CA PRO A 35 5.44 19.09 6.84
C PRO A 35 4.52 18.40 5.82
N GLN A 36 5.08 17.80 4.77
CA GLN A 36 4.28 17.08 3.77
C GLN A 36 3.71 15.77 4.33
N LYS A 37 4.47 15.04 5.15
CA LYS A 37 3.98 13.85 5.84
C LYS A 37 2.90 14.21 6.86
N ILE A 38 3.10 15.26 7.64
CA ILE A 38 2.09 15.75 8.62
C ILE A 38 0.79 16.13 7.90
N ARG A 39 0.88 16.94 6.83
CA ARG A 39 -0.28 17.31 6.01
C ARG A 39 -0.99 16.09 5.44
N SER A 40 -0.25 15.08 4.98
CA SER A 40 -0.87 13.85 4.45
C SER A 40 -1.71 13.11 5.51
N VAL A 41 -1.35 13.18 6.79
CA VAL A 41 -2.17 12.60 7.88
C VAL A 41 -3.50 13.35 8.01
N ARG A 42 -3.49 14.69 7.96
CA ARG A 42 -4.70 15.53 7.98
C ARG A 42 -5.62 15.21 6.80
N ASP A 43 -5.06 15.22 5.59
CA ASP A 43 -5.81 14.97 4.36
C ASP A 43 -6.42 13.55 4.36
N ASN A 44 -5.64 12.55 4.82
CA ASN A 44 -6.11 11.17 4.90
C ASN A 44 -7.14 10.94 6.01
N ALA A 45 -7.08 11.66 7.13
CA ALA A 45 -8.13 11.62 8.15
C ALA A 45 -9.48 12.12 7.58
N ALA A 46 -9.46 13.20 6.80
CA ALA A 46 -10.65 13.72 6.12
C ALA A 46 -11.19 12.73 5.08
N PHE A 47 -10.29 12.14 4.28
CA PHE A 47 -10.62 11.11 3.31
C PHE A 47 -11.27 9.88 3.96
N VAL A 48 -10.66 9.30 4.99
CA VAL A 48 -11.18 8.14 5.71
C VAL A 48 -12.54 8.44 6.34
N ALA A 49 -12.72 9.62 6.95
CA ALA A 49 -13.99 10.03 7.54
C ALA A 49 -15.10 10.17 6.48
N ARG A 50 -14.79 10.79 5.33
CA ARG A 50 -15.73 10.96 4.21
C ARG A 50 -16.19 9.61 3.66
N VAL A 51 -15.25 8.72 3.34
CA VAL A 51 -15.56 7.39 2.81
C VAL A 51 -16.29 6.53 3.84
N SER A 52 -15.88 6.60 5.11
CA SER A 52 -16.57 5.88 6.18
C SER A 52 -18.04 6.31 6.33
N LYS A 53 -18.34 7.60 6.10
CA LYS A 53 -19.72 8.10 6.12
C LYS A 53 -20.56 7.54 4.96
N GLU A 54 -19.96 7.35 3.80
CA GLU A 54 -20.63 6.86 2.59
C GLU A 54 -20.90 5.35 2.63
N TYR A 55 -19.92 4.54 3.05
CA TYR A 55 -19.99 3.07 3.03
C TYR A 55 -20.26 2.44 4.41
N GLY A 56 -20.52 3.24 5.44
CA GLY A 56 -20.69 2.75 6.82
C GLY A 56 -19.41 2.16 7.44
N GLY A 57 -18.24 2.62 6.97
CA GLY A 57 -16.91 2.30 7.47
C GLY A 57 -15.89 2.14 6.34
N PHE A 58 -14.66 2.65 6.53
CA PHE A 58 -13.60 2.50 5.52
C PHE A 58 -13.24 1.04 5.24
N GLY A 59 -13.27 0.18 6.27
CA GLY A 59 -13.08 -1.26 6.10
C GLY A 59 -14.18 -1.93 5.27
N LYS A 60 -15.44 -1.46 5.37
CA LYS A 60 -16.54 -1.95 4.55
C LYS A 60 -16.36 -1.56 3.09
N PHE A 61 -15.99 -0.31 2.84
CA PHE A 61 -15.60 0.15 1.51
C PHE A 61 -14.55 -0.76 0.87
N LEU A 62 -13.47 -1.12 1.60
CA LEU A 62 -12.45 -2.03 1.08
C LEU A 62 -12.95 -3.46 0.86
N ALA A 63 -13.84 -3.94 1.71
CA ALA A 63 -14.41 -5.29 1.61
C ALA A 63 -15.44 -5.43 0.47
N GLU A 64 -16.11 -4.33 0.11
CA GLU A 64 -17.09 -4.29 -0.99
C GLU A 64 -16.42 -4.05 -2.36
N TRP A 65 -15.16 -3.61 -2.39
CA TRP A 65 -14.41 -3.45 -3.62
C TRP A 65 -14.13 -4.82 -4.28
N PRO A 66 -14.32 -4.98 -5.61
CA PRO A 66 -14.03 -6.24 -6.30
C PRO A 66 -12.62 -6.76 -6.02
N ASP A 67 -12.50 -7.99 -5.54
CA ASP A 67 -11.21 -8.59 -5.15
C ASP A 67 -10.25 -8.75 -6.33
N ASP A 68 -10.80 -8.81 -7.54
CA ASP A 68 -10.10 -8.91 -8.81
C ASP A 68 -9.72 -7.55 -9.42
N ASP A 69 -10.05 -6.43 -8.78
CA ASP A 69 -9.75 -5.07 -9.26
C ASP A 69 -8.84 -4.26 -8.32
N GLN A 70 -7.68 -4.82 -7.97
CA GLN A 70 -6.69 -4.12 -7.16
C GLN A 70 -6.12 -2.86 -7.84
N VAL A 71 -5.86 -2.89 -9.15
CA VAL A 71 -5.32 -1.77 -9.92
C VAL A 71 -6.32 -0.62 -9.92
N GLY A 72 -7.62 -0.89 -10.09
CA GLY A 72 -8.68 0.10 -9.93
C GLY A 72 -8.72 0.67 -8.52
N LEU A 73 -8.65 -0.17 -7.48
CA LEU A 73 -8.61 0.27 -6.09
C LEU A 73 -7.43 1.19 -5.82
N MET A 74 -6.23 0.81 -6.25
CA MET A 74 -5.02 1.63 -6.07
C MET A 74 -5.08 2.95 -6.83
N ALA A 75 -5.61 2.96 -8.05
CA ALA A 75 -5.82 4.18 -8.81
C ALA A 75 -6.81 5.12 -8.09
N TRP A 76 -7.87 4.56 -7.51
CA TRP A 76 -8.86 5.30 -6.74
C TRP A 76 -8.26 5.87 -5.45
N LEU A 77 -7.53 5.05 -4.66
CA LEU A 77 -6.82 5.49 -3.47
C LEU A 77 -5.80 6.59 -3.79
N GLY A 78 -5.04 6.45 -4.87
CA GLY A 78 -4.07 7.46 -5.31
C GLY A 78 -4.71 8.78 -5.74
N LYS A 79 -5.94 8.75 -6.27
CA LYS A 79 -6.70 9.94 -6.67
C LYS A 79 -7.37 10.64 -5.48
N HIS A 80 -7.85 9.89 -4.51
CA HIS A 80 -8.70 10.41 -3.43
C HIS A 80 -7.99 10.57 -2.09
N GLY A 81 -6.89 9.87 -1.86
CA GLY A 81 -6.03 10.01 -0.69
C GLY A 81 -4.76 10.80 -0.98
N SER A 82 -4.07 11.19 0.09
CA SER A 82 -2.80 11.90 0.05
C SER A 82 -1.65 10.90 0.17
N ARG A 83 -0.77 10.86 -0.84
CA ARG A 83 0.40 9.97 -0.93
C ARG A 83 0.09 8.47 -0.92
N LEU A 84 -1.11 8.06 -1.34
CA LEU A 84 -1.53 6.65 -1.43
C LEU A 84 -1.35 6.03 -2.84
N GLY A 85 -0.67 6.73 -3.75
CA GLY A 85 -0.35 6.21 -5.09
C GLY A 85 0.89 5.31 -5.12
N GLY A 86 1.12 4.66 -6.26
CA GLY A 86 2.29 3.82 -6.51
C GLY A 86 2.44 2.67 -5.51
N ASN A 87 3.68 2.44 -5.05
CA ASN A 87 3.99 1.35 -4.12
C ASN A 87 3.28 1.50 -2.76
N THR A 88 2.99 2.74 -2.32
CA THR A 88 2.32 2.97 -1.04
C THR A 88 0.95 2.29 -0.99
N GLY A 89 0.17 2.36 -2.08
CA GLY A 89 -1.14 1.72 -2.15
C GLY A 89 -1.07 0.20 -2.02
N GLN A 90 -0.09 -0.43 -2.67
CA GLN A 90 0.13 -1.88 -2.61
C GLN A 90 0.42 -2.34 -1.17
N TYR A 91 1.37 -1.67 -0.50
CA TYR A 91 1.74 -2.01 0.87
C TYR A 91 0.64 -1.69 1.88
N PHE A 92 -0.05 -0.57 1.70
CA PHE A 92 -1.20 -0.20 2.53
C PHE A 92 -2.27 -1.30 2.52
N LEU A 93 -2.69 -1.76 1.34
CA LEU A 93 -3.68 -2.84 1.20
C LEU A 93 -3.17 -4.14 1.84
N ARG A 94 -1.90 -4.50 1.59
CA ARG A 94 -1.29 -5.70 2.19
C ARG A 94 -1.27 -5.66 3.71
N TRP A 95 -0.89 -4.52 4.31
CA TRP A 95 -0.82 -4.36 5.77
C TRP A 95 -2.19 -4.33 6.44
N LEU A 96 -3.22 -3.85 5.74
CA LEU A 96 -4.60 -3.96 6.21
C LEU A 96 -5.17 -5.39 6.11
N GLY A 97 -4.43 -6.32 5.52
CA GLY A 97 -4.88 -7.71 5.34
C GLY A 97 -5.81 -7.93 4.15
N TRP A 98 -6.01 -6.91 3.29
CA TRP A 98 -6.69 -7.08 2.00
C TRP A 98 -5.84 -8.01 1.11
N ASP A 99 -6.46 -8.83 0.26
CA ASP A 99 -5.77 -9.83 -0.57
C ASP A 99 -5.00 -9.20 -1.75
N ALA A 100 -4.01 -8.38 -1.42
CA ALA A 100 -3.29 -7.54 -2.36
C ALA A 100 -2.00 -8.21 -2.86
N PHE A 101 -1.74 -8.26 -4.17
CA PHE A 101 -0.40 -8.52 -4.70
C PHE A 101 0.51 -7.30 -4.56
N VAL A 102 1.83 -7.53 -4.42
CA VAL A 102 2.86 -6.49 -4.39
C VAL A 102 3.84 -6.77 -5.53
N ILE A 103 3.99 -5.83 -6.45
CA ILE A 103 4.87 -5.94 -7.60
C ILE A 103 6.29 -5.54 -7.16
N SER A 104 7.02 -6.48 -6.58
CA SER A 104 8.47 -6.34 -6.34
C SER A 104 9.26 -6.54 -7.64
N GLY A 105 10.56 -6.21 -7.62
CA GLY A 105 11.46 -6.49 -8.74
C GLY A 105 11.46 -7.98 -9.12
N ASP A 106 11.58 -8.87 -8.13
CA ASP A 106 11.59 -10.31 -8.37
C ASP A 106 10.24 -10.84 -8.86
N MET A 107 9.11 -10.30 -8.37
CA MET A 107 7.79 -10.66 -8.92
C MET A 107 7.67 -10.24 -10.39
N ALA A 108 8.12 -9.03 -10.75
CA ALA A 108 8.13 -8.57 -12.13
C ALA A 108 9.05 -9.44 -13.01
N ALA A 109 10.21 -9.85 -12.49
CA ALA A 109 11.12 -10.78 -13.16
C ALA A 109 10.46 -12.16 -13.38
N ALA A 110 9.84 -12.73 -12.36
CA ALA A 110 9.14 -14.02 -12.45
C ALA A 110 7.97 -13.99 -13.44
N LEU A 111 7.21 -12.89 -13.48
CA LEU A 111 6.13 -12.72 -14.46
C LEU A 111 6.66 -12.66 -15.90
N ARG A 112 7.77 -11.96 -16.13
CA ARG A 112 8.44 -11.90 -17.43
C ARG A 112 9.00 -13.26 -17.84
N ASP A 113 9.61 -13.99 -16.91
CA ASP A 113 10.12 -15.35 -17.12
C ASP A 113 8.98 -16.32 -17.49
N ALA A 114 7.82 -16.17 -16.86
CA ALA A 114 6.59 -16.88 -17.21
C ALA A 114 5.95 -16.43 -18.56
N GLY A 115 6.58 -15.51 -19.29
CA GLY A 115 6.17 -15.08 -20.63
C GLY A 115 5.25 -13.85 -20.68
N LEU A 116 5.01 -13.17 -19.55
CA LEU A 116 4.20 -11.95 -19.55
C LEU A 116 5.02 -10.78 -20.11
N ASP A 117 4.59 -10.23 -21.25
CA ASP A 117 5.19 -9.06 -21.89
C ASP A 117 4.91 -7.78 -21.08
N ILE A 118 5.82 -7.41 -20.18
CA ILE A 118 5.79 -6.18 -19.37
C ILE A 118 7.20 -5.60 -19.24
N ALA A 119 7.31 -4.31 -18.89
CA ALA A 119 8.59 -3.69 -18.56
C ALA A 119 9.25 -4.32 -17.32
N GLU A 120 10.57 -4.19 -17.20
CA GLU A 120 11.34 -4.62 -16.02
C GLU A 120 10.85 -3.95 -14.73
N SER A 121 10.50 -2.66 -14.80
CA SER A 121 9.87 -1.88 -13.74
C SER A 121 8.46 -1.43 -14.18
N PRO A 122 7.45 -2.32 -14.09
CA PRO A 122 6.13 -2.07 -14.65
C PRO A 122 5.36 -1.02 -13.83
N THR A 123 5.27 0.19 -14.36
CA THR A 123 4.53 1.32 -13.76
C THR A 123 3.42 1.85 -14.65
N SER A 124 3.39 1.44 -15.92
CA SER A 124 2.39 1.88 -16.88
C SER A 124 1.04 1.23 -16.58
N LYS A 125 -0.07 1.93 -16.86
CA LYS A 125 -1.41 1.35 -16.73
C LYS A 125 -1.56 0.05 -17.54
N LYS A 126 -0.98 0.01 -18.75
CA LYS A 126 -1.00 -1.17 -19.62
C LYS A 126 -0.37 -2.39 -18.94
N ASP A 127 0.79 -2.22 -18.32
CA ASP A 127 1.48 -3.31 -17.64
C ASP A 127 0.75 -3.72 -16.37
N LEU A 128 0.28 -2.77 -15.56
CA LEU A 128 -0.51 -3.05 -14.38
C LEU A 128 -1.78 -3.85 -14.71
N ASP A 129 -2.48 -3.49 -15.79
CA ASP A 129 -3.67 -4.21 -16.25
C ASP A 129 -3.33 -5.63 -16.73
N LYS A 130 -2.16 -5.84 -17.38
CA LYS A 130 -1.66 -7.18 -17.76
C LYS A 130 -1.36 -8.04 -16.53
N ILE A 131 -0.68 -7.46 -15.54
CA ILE A 131 -0.32 -8.13 -14.29
C ILE A 131 -1.58 -8.55 -13.52
N GLN A 132 -2.56 -7.64 -13.36
CA GLN A 132 -3.83 -7.96 -12.69
C GLN A 132 -4.54 -9.13 -13.36
N ARG A 133 -4.66 -9.11 -14.69
CA ARG A 133 -5.29 -10.22 -15.43
C ARG A 133 -4.57 -11.55 -15.19
N GLN A 134 -3.24 -11.56 -15.27
CA GLN A 134 -2.46 -12.79 -15.05
C GLN A 134 -2.63 -13.33 -13.63
N ILE A 135 -2.57 -12.45 -12.62
CA ILE A 135 -2.75 -12.83 -11.22
C ILE A 135 -4.17 -13.32 -10.94
N ASN A 136 -5.19 -12.67 -11.50
CA ASN A 136 -6.58 -13.11 -11.38
C ASN A 136 -6.79 -14.49 -12.00
N GLN A 137 -6.20 -14.73 -13.18
CA GLN A 137 -6.24 -16.03 -13.83
C GLN A 137 -5.65 -17.11 -12.92
N TRP A 138 -4.43 -16.90 -12.41
CA TRP A 138 -3.79 -17.87 -11.51
C TRP A 138 -4.54 -18.04 -10.18
N ALA A 139 -5.14 -16.98 -9.63
CA ALA A 139 -5.98 -17.09 -8.44
C ALA A 139 -7.20 -17.99 -8.69
N ALA A 140 -7.84 -17.87 -9.87
CA ALA A 140 -8.94 -18.74 -10.25
C ALA A 140 -8.52 -20.20 -10.47
N GLU A 141 -7.36 -20.43 -11.09
CA GLU A 141 -6.84 -21.78 -11.38
C GLU A 141 -6.33 -22.51 -10.13
N THR A 142 -5.66 -21.78 -9.23
CA THR A 142 -4.98 -22.38 -8.06
C THR A 142 -5.80 -22.31 -6.78
N HIS A 143 -6.84 -21.49 -6.76
CA HIS A 143 -7.59 -21.11 -5.55
C HIS A 143 -6.72 -20.48 -4.45
N LEU A 144 -5.52 -20.00 -4.78
CA LEU A 144 -4.66 -19.30 -3.84
C LEU A 144 -5.00 -17.81 -3.77
N PRO A 145 -4.91 -17.20 -2.57
CA PRO A 145 -4.95 -15.75 -2.42
C PRO A 145 -3.90 -15.05 -3.28
N ARG A 146 -4.25 -13.91 -3.90
CA ARG A 146 -3.34 -13.10 -4.74
C ARG A 146 -2.10 -12.68 -3.98
N ARG A 147 -2.23 -12.43 -2.67
CA ARG A 147 -1.13 -12.10 -1.77
C ARG A 147 -0.11 -13.25 -1.65
N HIS A 148 -0.55 -14.50 -1.77
CA HIS A 148 0.31 -15.70 -1.76
C HIS A 148 0.98 -15.87 -3.12
N ILE A 149 0.22 -15.77 -4.22
CA ILE A 149 0.76 -15.86 -5.58
C ILE A 149 1.90 -14.83 -5.77
N SER A 150 1.66 -13.58 -5.38
CA SER A 150 2.68 -12.52 -5.40
C SER A 150 3.93 -12.87 -4.59
N ARG A 151 3.78 -13.50 -3.41
CA ARG A 151 4.92 -13.90 -2.58
C ARG A 151 5.68 -15.07 -3.20
N ILE A 152 4.96 -16.06 -3.76
CA ILE A 152 5.56 -17.21 -4.43
C ILE A 152 6.41 -16.74 -5.61
N LEU A 153 5.86 -15.87 -6.46
CA LEU A 153 6.58 -15.29 -7.59
C LEU A 153 7.85 -14.56 -7.12
N ALA A 154 7.73 -13.67 -6.13
CA ALA A 154 8.86 -12.91 -5.59
C ALA A 154 9.94 -13.79 -4.94
N MET A 155 9.63 -15.01 -4.51
CA MET A 155 10.59 -15.93 -3.89
C MET A 155 11.05 -17.06 -4.82
N SER A 156 10.55 -17.09 -6.06
CA SER A 156 10.86 -18.15 -7.04
C SER A 156 12.09 -17.84 -7.90
N ILE A 157 12.51 -16.59 -7.93
CA ILE A 157 13.62 -16.06 -8.72
C ILE A 157 14.35 -14.98 -7.92
N GLY A 158 15.48 -14.50 -8.44
CA GLY A 158 16.28 -13.45 -7.82
C GLY A 158 17.50 -14.01 -7.09
N GLU A 159 18.19 -13.14 -6.37
CA GLU A 159 19.38 -13.49 -5.61
C GLU A 159 19.01 -13.91 -4.18
N ASN A 160 19.51 -15.07 -3.75
CA ASN A 160 19.39 -15.48 -2.35
C ASN A 160 20.50 -14.81 -1.53
N HIS A 161 20.10 -13.93 -0.61
CA HIS A 161 21.04 -13.31 0.31
C HIS A 161 21.31 -14.22 1.53
N SER A 162 22.58 -14.27 1.97
CA SER A 162 22.94 -15.00 3.18
C SER A 162 22.30 -14.34 4.42
N PRO A 163 22.05 -15.09 5.50
CA PRO A 163 21.55 -14.50 6.75
C PRO A 163 22.45 -13.38 7.28
N GLN A 164 23.75 -13.45 7.02
CA GLN A 164 24.70 -12.41 7.39
C GLN A 164 24.50 -11.14 6.57
N ALA A 165 24.43 -11.24 5.24
CA ALA A 165 24.19 -10.09 4.37
C ALA A 165 22.86 -9.40 4.69
N LEU A 166 21.84 -10.16 5.09
CA LEU A 166 20.55 -9.62 5.53
C LEU A 166 20.68 -8.84 6.85
N ARG A 167 21.44 -9.33 7.83
CA ARG A 167 21.67 -8.61 9.10
C ARG A 167 22.43 -7.30 8.88
N GLU A 168 23.49 -7.36 8.08
CA GLU A 168 24.28 -6.19 7.67
C GLU A 168 23.40 -5.13 6.99
N TYR A 169 22.49 -5.56 6.11
CA TYR A 169 21.53 -4.65 5.45
C TYR A 169 20.50 -4.04 6.43
N MET A 170 20.00 -4.83 7.39
CA MET A 170 19.01 -4.37 8.36
C MET A 170 19.59 -3.47 9.45
N GLY A 171 20.92 -3.38 9.56
CA GLY A 171 21.59 -2.65 10.64
C GLY A 171 21.48 -3.35 11.99
N ASP A 172 21.29 -4.68 11.97
CA ASP A 172 21.26 -5.54 13.15
C ASP A 172 22.68 -6.03 13.45
N ASP A 173 23.55 -5.14 13.94
CA ASP A 173 24.84 -5.48 14.56
C ASP A 173 24.74 -5.54 16.09
#